data_AF-A0A8J4VAQ9-F1
#
_entry.id   AF-A0A8J4VAQ9-F1
#
_cell.length_a   1.000
_cell.length_b   1.000
_cell.length_c   1.000
_cell.angle_alpha   90.00
_cell.angle_beta   90.00
_cell.angle_gamma   90.00
#
_symmetry.space_group_name_H-M   'P 1'
#
loop_
_entity.id
_entity.type
_entity.pdbx_description
1 polymer ?
#
loop_
_entity_poly.entity_id
_entity_poly.type
_entity_poly.pdbx_seq_one_letter_code
_entity_poly.pdbx_strand_id
1 'polypeptide(L)'
;MISKVKSVLFLTSTLITLGTCTSSASSFISPSDLTRYDFNRDKVDPVFDLENSEYVQSLIVLGFPGLFLCIFILLLGVLGLFIRNCVTCGCGKNKKELSTENTESFETSSWAEFDYRKKPKEYKKKFGLGFIKFLLFIVIITTVVGVILGFASNSVVSDKMDGFFIQMEKTANDAKVTLSFIVKNLAGSTDEGSIVRENIKPFSDALANVTKTTKDARVTEKNLNMLRDTIVIMGYIIAIITCGWAVFGLANGKAWSFMFLSYLSLLCISITFLAMGLHVPLSAATSDLCDSLDQYVETGVPTVWMNEWFDCQDNSTVNKAFEYSELEINKLLDMLNKFTLELAGMTFTMTNITKLNINKLRVLVPIDQLDLFDSKFNMHTIDVISSIPKLKHIASCEYVKDFFLTVQDEYCDDIIENSNRLIISEILISVIWIPGFIFALIYSKDKKIDPKDTNNNTNNNSDTASNGSSTENMVIPVNNSH
;
A
#
# COMPACT_ATOMS: atom_id res chain seq x y z
N MET A 1 -9.54 -37.91 18.08
CA MET A 1 -9.52 -36.43 18.05
C MET A 1 -8.09 -35.91 17.85
N ILE A 2 -7.11 -36.37 18.64
CA ILE A 2 -5.68 -35.99 18.53
C ILE A 2 -5.05 -36.32 17.16
N SER A 3 -5.37 -37.45 16.53
CA SER A 3 -4.90 -37.79 15.17
C SER A 3 -5.44 -36.85 14.08
N LYS A 4 -6.68 -36.36 14.21
CA LYS A 4 -7.26 -35.38 13.27
C LYS A 4 -6.68 -33.98 13.47
N VAL A 5 -6.36 -33.61 14.72
CA VAL A 5 -5.66 -32.35 15.04
C VAL A 5 -4.23 -32.38 14.51
N LYS A 6 -3.52 -33.52 14.58
CA LYS A 6 -2.20 -33.68 13.95
C LYS A 6 -2.26 -33.54 12.43
N SER A 7 -3.23 -34.13 11.72
CA SER A 7 -3.36 -33.94 10.27
C SER A 7 -3.70 -32.49 9.87
N VAL A 8 -4.51 -31.79 10.66
CA VAL A 8 -4.82 -30.37 10.40
C VAL A 8 -3.59 -29.49 10.67
N LEU A 9 -2.87 -29.73 11.77
CA LEU A 9 -1.61 -29.03 12.08
C LEU A 9 -0.52 -29.32 11.05
N PHE A 10 -0.44 -30.55 10.53
CA PHE A 10 0.48 -30.91 9.47
C PHE A 10 0.09 -30.22 8.16
N LEU A 11 -1.20 -30.16 7.81
CA LEU A 11 -1.67 -29.43 6.62
C LEU A 11 -1.40 -27.93 6.72
N THR A 12 -1.66 -27.32 7.88
CA THR A 12 -1.36 -25.89 8.12
C THR A 12 0.15 -25.64 8.15
N SER A 13 0.95 -26.55 8.70
CA SER A 13 2.40 -26.48 8.62
C SER A 13 2.87 -26.55 7.17
N THR A 14 2.37 -27.48 6.34
CA THR A 14 2.72 -27.52 4.91
C THR A 14 2.21 -26.33 4.12
N LEU A 15 1.05 -25.74 4.44
CA LEU A 15 0.55 -24.51 3.81
C LEU A 15 1.41 -23.28 4.18
N ILE A 16 1.86 -23.21 5.44
CA ILE A 16 2.83 -22.18 5.90
C ILE A 16 4.20 -22.44 5.25
N THR A 17 4.61 -23.70 5.10
CA THR A 17 5.89 -24.06 4.44
C THR A 17 5.84 -23.82 2.92
N LEU A 18 4.67 -23.96 2.29
CA LEU A 18 4.41 -23.54 0.89
C LEU A 18 4.44 -22.02 0.74
N GLY A 19 4.06 -21.26 1.77
CA GLY A 19 4.24 -19.81 1.84
C GLY A 19 5.70 -19.36 1.99
N THR A 20 6.58 -20.23 2.50
CA THR A 20 8.02 -19.95 2.65
C THR A 20 8.91 -20.59 1.58
N CYS A 21 8.37 -21.44 0.69
CA CYS A 21 9.04 -21.91 -0.53
C CYS A 21 8.81 -20.95 -1.73
N THR A 22 8.71 -19.64 -1.46
CA THR A 22 8.28 -18.60 -2.41
C THR A 22 9.41 -17.86 -3.12
N SER A 23 10.67 -18.29 -3.00
CA SER A 23 11.77 -17.71 -3.80
C SER A 23 11.56 -17.87 -5.32
N SER A 24 10.64 -18.74 -5.75
CA SER A 24 10.20 -18.88 -7.14
C SER A 24 8.77 -18.40 -7.41
N ALA A 25 8.07 -17.82 -6.42
CA ALA A 25 6.74 -17.23 -6.60
C ALA A 25 6.78 -15.72 -6.90
N SER A 26 7.98 -15.12 -6.87
CA SER A 26 8.23 -13.72 -7.26
C SER A 26 7.87 -13.42 -8.72
N SER A 27 7.69 -14.44 -9.57
CA SER A 27 7.41 -14.29 -11.00
C SER A 27 5.93 -14.38 -11.39
N PHE A 28 4.98 -14.30 -10.45
CA PHE A 28 3.56 -14.49 -10.81
C PHE A 28 3.06 -13.42 -11.79
N ILE A 29 3.54 -12.19 -11.64
CA ILE A 29 3.34 -11.08 -12.57
C ILE A 29 4.65 -10.28 -12.55
N SER A 30 5.43 -10.30 -13.64
CA SER A 30 6.49 -9.31 -13.81
C SER A 30 5.84 -8.04 -14.35
N PRO A 31 5.85 -6.90 -13.62
CA PRO A 31 5.16 -5.70 -14.09
C PRO A 31 5.73 -5.16 -15.41
N SER A 32 6.99 -5.47 -15.71
CA SER A 32 7.68 -5.19 -16.97
C SER A 32 7.14 -6.00 -18.17
N ASP A 33 6.58 -7.18 -17.95
CA ASP A 33 6.02 -8.03 -19.01
C ASP A 33 4.57 -7.63 -19.38
N LEU A 34 3.94 -6.77 -18.58
CA LEU A 34 2.57 -6.34 -18.81
C LEU A 34 2.51 -5.39 -20.01
N THR A 35 1.89 -5.83 -21.10
CA THR A 35 1.66 -5.00 -22.30
C THR A 35 0.85 -3.75 -21.95
N ARG A 36 1.36 -2.58 -22.34
CA ARG A 36 0.71 -1.27 -22.16
C ARG A 36 -0.11 -0.91 -23.40
N TYR A 37 -1.33 -0.43 -23.18
CA TYR A 37 -2.23 0.02 -24.24
C TYR A 37 -2.89 1.33 -23.85
N ASP A 38 -2.90 2.32 -24.73
CA ASP A 38 -3.64 3.57 -24.52
C ASP A 38 -5.16 3.38 -24.67
N PHE A 39 -5.95 4.46 -24.64
CA PHE A 39 -7.40 4.37 -24.86
C PHE A 39 -7.80 4.01 -26.30
N ASN A 40 -6.93 4.23 -27.28
CA ASN A 40 -7.14 3.82 -28.67
C ASN A 40 -6.76 2.35 -28.92
N ARG A 41 -6.19 1.68 -27.91
CA ARG A 41 -5.65 0.31 -27.96
C ARG A 41 -4.37 0.20 -28.79
N ASP A 42 -3.70 1.31 -28.98
CA ASP A 42 -2.36 1.33 -29.55
C ASP A 42 -1.37 0.89 -28.47
N LYS A 43 -0.37 0.12 -28.90
CA LYS A 43 0.67 -0.37 -27.98
C LYS A 43 1.56 0.81 -27.59
N VAL A 44 1.73 1.01 -26.28
CA VAL A 44 2.62 2.04 -25.74
C VAL A 44 3.89 1.36 -25.21
N ASP A 45 5.04 2.01 -25.39
CA ASP A 45 6.30 1.51 -24.84
C ASP A 45 6.32 1.72 -23.31
N PRO A 46 6.84 0.76 -22.52
CA PRO A 46 6.92 0.85 -21.06
C PRO A 46 8.07 1.75 -20.61
N VAL A 47 8.16 2.96 -21.17
CA VAL A 47 9.13 3.98 -20.76
C VAL A 47 8.43 4.92 -19.80
N PHE A 48 8.97 5.07 -18.60
CA PHE A 48 8.37 5.93 -17.58
C PHE A 48 8.34 7.39 -18.06
N ASP A 49 7.15 7.91 -18.32
CA ASP A 49 6.96 9.30 -18.77
C ASP A 49 5.55 9.79 -18.41
N LEU A 50 5.43 10.50 -17.28
CA LEU A 50 4.14 11.00 -16.81
C LEU A 50 3.63 12.23 -17.59
N GLU A 51 4.46 12.86 -18.44
CA GLU A 51 4.01 13.92 -19.34
C GLU A 51 3.43 13.33 -20.63
N ASN A 52 3.90 12.14 -21.03
CA ASN A 52 3.32 11.42 -22.15
C ASN A 52 1.91 10.92 -21.82
N SER A 53 0.93 11.59 -22.41
CA SER A 53 -0.48 11.25 -22.21
C SER A 53 -0.82 9.81 -22.62
N GLU A 54 -0.14 9.21 -23.61
CA GLU A 54 -0.37 7.83 -24.03
C GLU A 54 0.11 6.85 -22.95
N TYR A 55 1.26 7.12 -22.34
CA TYR A 55 1.78 6.34 -21.22
C TYR A 55 0.85 6.42 -20.00
N VAL A 56 0.41 7.63 -19.62
CA VAL A 56 -0.55 7.81 -18.51
C VAL A 56 -1.87 7.09 -18.79
N GLN A 57 -2.40 7.20 -20.02
CA GLN A 57 -3.59 6.44 -20.42
C GLN A 57 -3.36 4.94 -20.28
N SER A 58 -2.16 4.45 -20.63
CA SER A 58 -1.83 3.04 -20.54
C SER A 58 -1.82 2.51 -19.10
N LEU A 59 -1.35 3.31 -18.14
CA LEU A 59 -1.45 2.98 -16.72
C LEU A 59 -2.92 2.95 -16.27
N ILE A 60 -3.74 3.90 -16.71
CA ILE A 60 -5.19 3.90 -16.39
C ILE A 60 -5.87 2.64 -16.94
N VAL A 61 -5.57 2.27 -18.19
CA VAL A 61 -6.10 1.05 -18.83
C VAL A 61 -5.65 -0.21 -18.07
N LEU A 62 -4.43 -0.24 -17.54
CA LEU A 62 -3.93 -1.36 -16.75
C LEU A 62 -4.70 -1.55 -15.43
N GLY A 63 -5.30 -0.48 -14.88
CA GLY A 63 -6.18 -0.54 -13.71
C GLY A 63 -7.62 -0.97 -14.02
N PHE A 64 -8.06 -0.91 -15.28
CA PHE A 64 -9.44 -1.23 -15.68
C PHE A 64 -9.90 -2.65 -15.34
N PRO A 65 -9.10 -3.72 -15.47
CA PRO A 65 -9.53 -5.06 -15.07
C PRO A 65 -10.01 -5.13 -13.62
N GLY A 66 -9.29 -4.49 -12.68
CA GLY A 66 -9.68 -4.44 -11.27
C GLY A 66 -10.99 -3.66 -11.06
N LEU A 67 -11.11 -2.49 -11.69
CA LEU A 67 -12.32 -1.67 -11.64
C LEU A 67 -13.54 -2.39 -12.24
N PHE A 68 -13.40 -2.97 -13.43
CA PHE A 68 -14.47 -3.69 -14.11
C PHE A 68 -14.88 -4.94 -13.35
N LEU A 69 -13.93 -5.71 -12.80
CA LEU A 69 -14.24 -6.86 -11.95
C LEU A 69 -15.00 -6.43 -10.69
N CYS A 70 -14.61 -5.33 -10.05
CA CYS A 70 -15.34 -4.77 -8.91
C CYS A 70 -16.79 -4.42 -9.28
N ILE A 71 -17.02 -3.64 -10.34
CA ILE A 71 -18.36 -3.26 -10.79
C ILE A 71 -19.18 -4.48 -11.19
N PHE A 72 -18.59 -5.40 -11.96
CA PHE A 72 -19.25 -6.62 -12.42
C PHE A 72 -19.67 -7.52 -11.26
N ILE A 73 -18.79 -7.76 -10.29
CA ILE A 73 -19.08 -8.55 -9.09
C ILE A 73 -20.15 -7.87 -8.24
N LEU A 74 -20.10 -6.54 -8.08
CA LEU A 74 -21.15 -5.80 -7.38
C LEU A 74 -22.52 -5.99 -8.05
N LEU A 75 -22.60 -5.84 -9.37
CA LEU A 75 -23.85 -6.05 -10.13
C LEU A 75 -24.37 -7.48 -10.00
N LEU A 76 -23.50 -8.48 -10.17
CA LEU A 76 -23.86 -9.89 -9.99
C LEU A 76 -24.30 -10.19 -8.55
N GLY A 77 -23.63 -9.60 -7.56
CA GLY A 77 -23.93 -9.77 -6.16
C GLY A 77 -25.30 -9.18 -5.79
N VAL A 78 -25.57 -7.95 -6.24
CA VAL A 78 -26.88 -7.29 -6.09
C VAL A 78 -27.98 -8.07 -6.80
N LEU A 79 -27.74 -8.55 -8.03
CA LEU A 79 -28.68 -9.39 -8.75
C LEU A 79 -28.95 -10.71 -8.00
N GLY A 80 -27.93 -11.36 -7.46
CA GLY A 80 -28.06 -12.58 -6.66
C GLY A 80 -28.88 -12.35 -5.39
N LEU A 81 -28.67 -11.24 -4.69
CA LEU A 81 -29.46 -10.82 -3.54
C LEU A 81 -30.92 -10.51 -3.92
N PHE A 82 -31.14 -9.84 -5.06
CA PHE A 82 -32.47 -9.54 -5.58
C PHE A 82 -33.25 -10.80 -5.94
N ILE A 83 -32.66 -11.70 -6.73
CA ILE A 83 -33.27 -12.99 -7.11
C ILE A 83 -33.67 -13.77 -5.86
N ARG A 84 -32.79 -13.81 -4.86
CA ARG A 84 -33.07 -14.46 -3.58
C ARG A 84 -34.29 -13.85 -2.89
N ASN A 85 -34.37 -12.52 -2.80
CA ASN A 85 -35.52 -11.83 -2.19
C ASN A 85 -36.81 -12.10 -2.98
N CYS A 86 -36.77 -12.07 -4.31
CA CYS A 86 -37.91 -12.40 -5.17
C CYS A 86 -38.41 -13.84 -4.99
N VAL A 87 -37.51 -14.82 -4.94
CA VAL A 87 -37.86 -16.23 -4.70
C VAL A 87 -38.50 -16.42 -3.32
N THR A 88 -38.08 -15.64 -2.32
CA THR A 88 -38.62 -15.72 -0.97
C THR A 88 -40.04 -15.14 -0.90
N CYS A 89 -40.28 -14.01 -1.58
CA CYS A 89 -41.58 -13.30 -1.61
C CYS A 89 -42.60 -13.90 -2.61
N GLY A 90 -42.15 -14.42 -3.74
CA GLY A 90 -43.01 -14.76 -4.90
C GLY A 90 -43.84 -16.04 -4.80
N CYS A 91 -43.51 -16.98 -3.90
CA CYS A 91 -44.25 -18.25 -3.78
C CYS A 91 -45.55 -18.17 -2.97
N GLY A 92 -46.07 -16.96 -2.65
CA GLY A 92 -47.25 -16.78 -1.80
C GLY A 92 -48.59 -16.64 -2.51
N LYS A 93 -48.64 -16.48 -3.84
CA LYS A 93 -49.84 -15.89 -4.50
C LYS A 93 -50.85 -16.82 -5.17
N ASN A 94 -50.79 -18.14 -4.98
CA ASN A 94 -51.84 -19.05 -5.52
C ASN A 94 -52.40 -20.01 -4.47
N LYS A 95 -52.75 -19.52 -3.28
CA LYS A 95 -53.74 -20.23 -2.45
C LYS A 95 -55.10 -19.59 -2.74
N LYS A 96 -55.84 -20.28 -3.61
CA LYS A 96 -57.26 -20.03 -3.90
C LYS A 96 -57.99 -19.77 -2.59
N GLU A 97 -58.68 -18.64 -2.56
CA GLU A 97 -59.83 -18.41 -1.69
C GLU A 97 -60.70 -19.66 -1.71
N LEU A 98 -60.86 -20.31 -0.57
CA LEU A 98 -62.07 -21.06 -0.32
C LEU A 98 -62.42 -21.01 1.18
N SER A 99 -63.64 -20.53 1.39
CA SER A 99 -64.48 -20.63 2.59
C SER A 99 -64.07 -19.79 3.80
N THR A 100 -64.57 -18.56 3.79
CA THR A 100 -65.33 -17.89 4.86
C THR A 100 -65.83 -18.83 5.96
N GLU A 101 -65.38 -18.66 7.21
CA GLU A 101 -66.26 -18.69 8.39
C GLU A 101 -65.58 -18.12 9.65
N ASN A 102 -66.15 -17.00 10.12
CA ASN A 102 -66.31 -16.50 11.49
C ASN A 102 -65.15 -16.48 12.52
N THR A 103 -64.78 -15.25 12.86
CA THR A 103 -64.71 -14.64 14.21
C THR A 103 -63.91 -15.37 15.30
N GLU A 104 -62.78 -14.77 15.75
CA GLU A 104 -62.61 -14.29 17.14
C GLU A 104 -61.24 -13.61 17.39
N SER A 105 -61.33 -12.62 18.29
CA SER A 105 -60.34 -11.88 19.09
C SER A 105 -58.87 -11.72 18.66
N PHE A 106 -58.48 -10.44 18.57
CA PHE A 106 -57.10 -9.94 18.58
C PHE A 106 -56.48 -10.10 19.98
N GLU A 107 -55.53 -11.02 20.14
CA GLU A 107 -54.59 -11.00 21.27
C GLU A 107 -53.24 -10.43 20.81
N THR A 108 -52.91 -9.24 21.31
CA THR A 108 -51.57 -8.65 21.23
C THR A 108 -50.68 -9.24 22.33
N SER A 109 -50.22 -10.48 22.15
CA SER A 109 -49.19 -11.07 23.01
C SER A 109 -47.79 -10.80 22.44
N SER A 110 -47.08 -9.93 23.16
CA SER A 110 -45.65 -10.00 23.47
C SER A 110 -44.76 -10.89 22.60
N TRP A 111 -43.82 -10.26 21.89
CA TRP A 111 -42.70 -10.90 21.17
C TRP A 111 -41.70 -11.65 22.07
N ALA A 112 -41.99 -11.83 23.36
CA ALA A 112 -41.09 -12.47 24.33
C ALA A 112 -41.44 -13.94 24.65
N GLU A 113 -42.53 -14.50 24.11
CA GLU A 113 -42.85 -15.91 24.33
C GLU A 113 -42.17 -16.78 23.24
N PHE A 114 -40.87 -17.01 23.46
CA PHE A 114 -40.09 -18.02 22.74
C PHE A 114 -40.58 -19.41 23.15
N ASP A 115 -41.73 -19.77 22.58
CA ASP A 115 -42.37 -21.06 22.76
C ASP A 115 -41.39 -22.16 22.33
N TYR A 116 -41.06 -23.05 23.26
CA TYR A 116 -40.09 -24.15 23.12
C TYR A 116 -40.61 -25.16 22.08
N ARG A 117 -40.41 -24.86 20.79
CA ARG A 117 -40.81 -25.75 19.71
C ARG A 117 -40.08 -27.09 19.80
N LYS A 118 -40.91 -28.14 19.87
CA LYS A 118 -40.68 -29.55 19.50
C LYS A 118 -39.34 -29.84 18.83
N LYS A 119 -38.63 -30.82 19.42
CA LYS A 119 -37.36 -31.41 18.96
C LYS A 119 -37.27 -31.44 17.43
N PRO A 120 -36.21 -30.85 16.83
CA PRO A 120 -36.03 -30.84 15.39
C PRO A 120 -35.95 -32.28 14.87
N LYS A 121 -36.73 -32.60 13.83
CA LYS A 121 -36.64 -33.88 13.11
C LYS A 121 -35.18 -34.16 12.78
N GLU A 122 -34.67 -35.33 13.16
CA GLU A 122 -33.28 -35.73 12.93
C GLU A 122 -32.94 -35.64 11.43
N TYR A 123 -32.11 -34.66 11.09
CA TYR A 123 -31.67 -34.44 9.72
C TYR A 123 -30.71 -35.55 9.28
N LYS A 124 -31.21 -36.52 8.51
CA LYS A 124 -30.40 -37.45 7.71
C LYS A 124 -29.69 -36.71 6.57
N LYS A 125 -28.56 -36.06 6.88
CA LYS A 125 -27.38 -35.88 6.00
C LYS A 125 -26.25 -35.18 6.77
N LYS A 126 -25.61 -35.91 7.69
CA LYS A 126 -24.40 -35.47 8.42
C LYS A 126 -23.23 -35.09 7.48
N PHE A 127 -23.21 -35.58 6.24
CA PHE A 127 -22.10 -35.40 5.32
C PHE A 127 -21.93 -33.95 4.83
N GLY A 128 -23.02 -33.22 4.58
CA GLY A 128 -22.94 -31.87 4.00
C GLY A 128 -22.38 -30.80 4.94
N LEU A 129 -22.76 -30.84 6.22
CA LEU A 129 -22.35 -29.82 7.20
C LEU A 129 -20.84 -29.88 7.51
N GLY A 130 -20.25 -31.08 7.49
CA GLY A 130 -18.81 -31.24 7.70
C GLY A 130 -17.98 -30.60 6.60
N PHE A 131 -18.37 -30.81 5.34
CA PHE A 131 -17.70 -30.22 4.17
C PHE A 131 -17.77 -28.68 4.19
N ILE A 132 -18.89 -28.12 4.62
CA ILE A 132 -19.08 -26.67 4.72
C ILE A 132 -18.18 -26.05 5.77
N LYS A 133 -18.12 -26.66 6.96
CA LYS A 133 -17.21 -26.20 8.02
C LYS A 133 -15.76 -26.24 7.54
N PHE A 134 -15.41 -27.26 6.76
CA PHE A 134 -14.08 -27.39 6.16
C PHE A 134 -13.79 -26.30 5.12
N LEU A 135 -14.72 -26.02 4.19
CA LEU A 135 -14.56 -24.93 3.21
C LEU A 135 -14.45 -23.57 3.91
N LEU A 136 -15.31 -23.29 4.89
CA LEU A 136 -15.26 -22.02 5.61
C LEU A 136 -13.95 -21.86 6.40
N PHE A 137 -13.43 -22.95 6.95
CA PHE A 137 -12.12 -22.98 7.59
C PHE A 137 -10.99 -22.64 6.61
N ILE A 138 -11.02 -23.18 5.38
CA ILE A 138 -10.05 -22.82 4.32
C ILE A 138 -10.18 -21.34 3.96
N VAL A 139 -11.41 -20.83 3.81
CA VAL A 139 -11.65 -19.40 3.49
C VAL A 139 -11.03 -18.51 4.57
N ILE A 140 -11.26 -18.81 5.84
CA ILE A 140 -10.72 -18.04 6.95
C ILE A 140 -9.19 -18.09 6.97
N ILE A 141 -8.59 -19.28 6.87
CA ILE A 141 -7.12 -19.41 6.89
C ILE A 141 -6.49 -18.65 5.73
N THR A 142 -7.00 -18.83 4.52
CA THR A 142 -6.47 -18.17 3.32
C THR A 142 -6.62 -16.65 3.44
N THR A 143 -7.74 -16.17 3.96
CA THR A 143 -7.95 -14.74 4.22
C THR A 143 -6.96 -14.21 5.25
N VAL A 144 -6.72 -14.92 6.35
CA VAL A 144 -5.75 -14.51 7.37
C VAL A 144 -4.33 -14.46 6.79
N VAL A 145 -3.94 -15.47 6.01
CA VAL A 145 -2.63 -15.48 5.32
C VAL A 145 -2.53 -14.31 4.34
N GLY A 146 -3.55 -14.08 3.52
CA GLY A 146 -3.61 -12.96 2.58
C GLY A 146 -3.51 -11.62 3.30
N VAL A 147 -4.25 -11.42 4.39
CA VAL A 147 -4.22 -10.17 5.17
C VAL A 147 -2.83 -9.93 5.79
N ILE A 148 -2.19 -10.96 6.35
CA ILE A 148 -0.84 -10.83 6.91
C ILE A 148 0.18 -10.48 5.82
N LEU A 149 0.14 -11.20 4.69
CA LEU A 149 1.01 -10.94 3.54
C LEU A 149 0.82 -9.51 3.01
N GLY A 150 -0.45 -9.11 2.87
CA GLY A 150 -0.84 -7.80 2.39
C GLY A 150 -0.40 -6.66 3.31
N PHE A 151 -0.66 -6.76 4.62
CA PHE A 151 -0.22 -5.74 5.58
C PHE A 151 1.30 -5.58 5.62
N ALA A 152 2.03 -6.71 5.69
CA ALA A 152 3.49 -6.68 5.70
C ALA A 152 4.02 -6.00 4.43
N SER A 153 3.53 -6.44 3.27
CA SER A 153 3.97 -5.90 1.97
C SER A 153 3.62 -4.42 1.81
N ASN A 154 2.39 -4.03 2.17
CA ASN A 154 1.95 -2.62 2.09
C ASN A 154 2.81 -1.71 2.97
N SER A 155 3.18 -2.16 4.17
CA SER A 155 4.04 -1.37 5.06
C SER A 155 5.43 -1.13 4.47
N VAL A 156 6.03 -2.14 3.83
CA VAL A 156 7.34 -2.03 3.18
C VAL A 156 7.26 -1.11 1.96
N VAL A 157 6.25 -1.28 1.09
CA VAL A 157 6.06 -0.40 -0.08
C VAL A 157 5.86 1.05 0.36
N SER A 158 5.07 1.30 1.41
CA SER A 158 4.83 2.64 1.96
C SER A 158 6.12 3.31 2.46
N ASP A 159 6.91 2.58 3.26
CA ASP A 159 8.15 3.07 3.85
C ASP A 159 9.24 3.32 2.79
N LYS A 160 9.39 2.38 1.85
CA LYS A 160 10.39 2.49 0.77
C LYS A 160 10.04 3.60 -0.23
N MET A 161 8.77 3.79 -0.57
CA MET A 161 8.35 4.92 -1.42
C MET A 161 8.61 6.27 -0.74
N ASP A 162 8.19 6.47 0.51
CA ASP A 162 8.48 7.73 1.24
C ASP A 162 9.99 7.95 1.36
N GLY A 163 10.76 6.88 1.65
CA GLY A 163 12.22 6.90 1.70
C GLY A 163 12.87 7.38 0.40
N PHE A 164 12.41 6.89 -0.76
CA PHE A 164 12.86 7.34 -2.07
C PHE A 164 12.67 8.86 -2.25
N PHE A 165 11.47 9.38 -1.99
CA PHE A 165 11.17 10.80 -2.19
C PHE A 165 11.85 11.70 -1.16
N ILE A 166 12.04 11.21 0.07
CA ILE A 166 12.83 11.89 1.11
C ILE A 166 14.29 12.02 0.66
N GLN A 167 14.89 10.94 0.18
CA GLN A 167 16.29 10.95 -0.25
C GLN A 167 16.46 11.83 -1.49
N MET A 168 15.49 11.84 -2.40
CA MET A 168 15.48 12.74 -3.55
C MET A 168 15.44 14.23 -3.15
N GLU A 169 14.52 14.61 -2.25
CA GLU A 169 14.42 15.99 -1.74
C GLU A 169 15.70 16.39 -0.99
N LYS A 170 16.24 15.49 -0.16
CA LYS A 170 17.47 15.72 0.61
C LYS A 170 18.66 15.95 -0.31
N THR A 171 18.85 15.12 -1.33
CA THR A 171 19.94 15.27 -2.33
C THR A 171 19.84 16.61 -3.05
N ALA A 172 18.65 17.00 -3.51
CA ALA A 172 18.43 18.30 -4.15
C ALA A 172 18.75 19.48 -3.20
N ASN A 173 18.30 19.38 -1.94
CA ASN A 173 18.54 20.40 -0.94
C ASN A 173 20.02 20.51 -0.55
N ASP A 174 20.75 19.39 -0.42
CA ASP A 174 22.17 19.37 -0.11
C ASP A 174 23.00 20.00 -1.25
N ALA A 175 22.64 19.73 -2.52
CA ALA A 175 23.23 20.40 -3.68
C ALA A 175 22.99 21.92 -3.63
N LYS A 176 21.75 22.36 -3.36
CA LYS A 176 21.39 23.77 -3.23
C LYS A 176 22.15 24.47 -2.08
N VAL A 177 22.25 23.85 -0.91
CA VAL A 177 22.98 24.39 0.24
C VAL A 177 24.47 24.50 -0.08
N THR A 178 25.05 23.49 -0.73
CA THR A 178 26.45 23.50 -1.17
C THR A 178 26.73 24.65 -2.12
N LEU A 179 25.88 24.84 -3.15
CA LEU A 179 26.04 25.96 -4.07
C LEU A 179 25.89 27.32 -3.37
N SER A 180 24.88 27.47 -2.50
CA SER A 180 24.68 28.70 -1.73
C SER A 180 25.88 29.04 -0.84
N PHE A 181 26.48 28.03 -0.21
CA PHE A 181 27.70 28.18 0.59
C PHE A 181 28.88 28.67 -0.27
N ILE A 182 29.06 28.09 -1.46
CA ILE A 182 30.13 28.50 -2.39
C ILE A 182 29.91 29.94 -2.85
N VAL A 183 28.71 30.28 -3.33
CA VAL A 183 28.37 31.64 -3.79
C VAL A 183 28.60 32.68 -2.70
N LYS A 184 28.15 32.40 -1.47
CA LYS A 184 28.29 33.34 -0.35
C LYS A 184 29.74 33.64 -0.02
N ASN A 185 30.59 32.61 0.07
CA ASN A 185 31.98 32.78 0.47
C ASN A 185 32.85 33.28 -0.69
N LEU A 186 32.63 32.79 -1.90
CA LEU A 186 33.37 33.24 -3.09
C LEU A 186 33.12 34.73 -3.35
N ALA A 187 31.85 35.16 -3.33
CA ALA A 187 31.50 36.57 -3.49
C ALA A 187 32.01 37.47 -2.34
N GLY A 188 32.34 36.89 -1.18
CA GLY A 188 32.95 37.62 -0.06
C GLY A 188 34.48 37.74 -0.16
N SER A 189 35.14 36.81 -0.85
CA SER A 189 36.60 36.80 -1.04
C SER A 189 37.07 37.57 -2.29
N THR A 190 36.15 37.90 -3.20
CA THR A 190 36.44 38.64 -4.44
C THR A 190 35.96 40.09 -4.36
N ASP A 191 36.69 41.02 -4.97
CA ASP A 191 36.26 42.43 -5.08
C ASP A 191 35.07 42.57 -6.07
N GLU A 192 34.82 41.54 -6.89
CA GLU A 192 33.77 41.44 -7.89
C GLU A 192 32.56 40.60 -7.42
N GLY A 193 32.23 40.64 -6.12
CA GLY A 193 31.20 39.77 -5.55
C GLY A 193 29.81 39.85 -6.21
N SER A 194 29.47 40.96 -6.88
CA SER A 194 28.24 41.07 -7.68
C SER A 194 28.31 40.25 -8.97
N ILE A 195 29.45 40.24 -9.64
CA ILE A 195 29.69 39.49 -10.89
C ILE A 195 29.65 37.99 -10.61
N VAL A 196 30.23 37.56 -9.48
CA VAL A 196 30.15 36.17 -9.01
C VAL A 196 28.70 35.71 -8.85
N ARG A 197 27.87 36.53 -8.18
CA ARG A 197 26.45 36.20 -7.98
C ARG A 197 25.68 36.16 -9.29
N GLU A 198 25.95 37.08 -10.20
CA GLU A 198 25.25 37.15 -11.49
C GLU A 198 25.59 35.94 -12.39
N ASN A 199 26.86 35.56 -12.46
CA ASN A 199 27.29 34.40 -13.27
C ASN A 199 26.80 33.06 -12.69
N ILE A 200 26.68 32.93 -11.37
CA ILE A 200 26.23 31.67 -10.72
C ILE A 200 24.70 31.60 -10.59
N LYS A 201 23.99 32.73 -10.73
CA LYS A 201 22.53 32.79 -10.59
C LYS A 201 21.78 31.73 -11.42
N PRO A 202 22.08 31.48 -12.71
CA PRO A 202 21.38 30.46 -13.49
C PRO A 202 21.47 29.06 -12.86
N PHE A 203 22.63 28.71 -12.30
CA PHE A 203 22.84 27.44 -11.60
C PHE A 203 22.04 27.38 -10.28
N SER A 204 21.99 28.49 -9.55
CA SER A 204 21.18 28.60 -8.34
C SER A 204 19.68 28.49 -8.63
N ASP A 205 19.21 29.10 -9.71
CA ASP A 205 17.81 29.07 -10.12
C ASP A 205 17.41 27.65 -10.57
N ALA A 206 18.28 26.94 -11.29
CA ALA A 206 18.09 25.54 -11.66
C ALA A 206 17.94 24.62 -10.43
N LEU A 207 18.87 24.69 -9.47
CA LEU A 207 18.79 23.89 -8.23
C LEU A 207 17.58 24.27 -7.36
N ALA A 208 17.18 25.53 -7.36
CA ALA A 208 15.98 25.96 -6.66
C ALA A 208 14.71 25.35 -7.29
N ASN A 209 14.67 25.25 -8.62
CA ASN A 209 13.59 24.57 -9.34
C ASN A 209 13.57 23.07 -9.00
N VAL A 210 14.71 22.37 -9.12
CA VAL A 210 14.84 20.94 -8.74
C VAL A 210 14.34 20.71 -7.31
N THR A 211 14.83 21.49 -6.33
CA THR A 211 14.41 21.38 -4.93
C THR A 211 12.90 21.56 -4.75
N LYS A 212 12.30 22.49 -5.52
CA LYS A 212 10.86 22.73 -5.48
C LYS A 212 10.10 21.55 -6.07
N THR A 213 10.47 21.09 -7.26
CA THR A 213 9.85 19.94 -7.94
C THR A 213 9.93 18.68 -7.10
N THR A 214 11.10 18.37 -6.51
CA THR A 214 11.25 17.17 -5.65
C THR A 214 10.40 17.25 -4.38
N LYS A 215 10.23 18.47 -3.83
CA LYS A 215 9.37 18.69 -2.66
C LYS A 215 7.89 18.55 -3.02
N ASP A 216 7.46 19.10 -4.15
CA ASP A 216 6.09 18.99 -4.62
C ASP A 216 5.74 17.53 -4.95
N ALA A 217 6.68 16.79 -5.54
CA ALA A 217 6.58 15.34 -5.77
C ALA A 217 6.40 14.57 -4.44
N ARG A 218 7.20 14.86 -3.41
CA ARG A 218 7.05 14.24 -2.09
C ARG A 218 5.68 14.51 -1.45
N VAL A 219 5.19 15.75 -1.52
CA VAL A 219 3.86 16.09 -0.97
C VAL A 219 2.76 15.31 -1.70
N THR A 220 2.90 15.16 -3.02
CA THR A 220 1.95 14.41 -3.85
C THR A 220 1.99 12.93 -3.55
N GLU A 221 3.19 12.33 -3.48
CA GLU A 221 3.37 10.94 -3.07
C GLU A 221 2.75 10.68 -1.70
N LYS A 222 3.02 11.53 -0.70
CA LYS A 222 2.50 11.34 0.65
C LYS A 222 0.96 11.28 0.68
N ASN A 223 0.30 12.12 -0.12
CA ASN A 223 -1.16 12.13 -0.22
C ASN A 223 -1.68 10.87 -0.93
N LEU A 224 -1.02 10.45 -2.00
CA LEU A 224 -1.37 9.24 -2.75
C LEU A 224 -1.16 7.97 -1.90
N ASN A 225 -0.03 7.91 -1.20
CA ASN A 225 0.37 6.82 -0.32
C ASN A 225 -0.59 6.71 0.87
N MET A 226 -1.01 7.83 1.47
CA MET A 226 -2.06 7.85 2.49
C MET A 226 -3.40 7.31 1.97
N LEU A 227 -3.80 7.68 0.75
CA LEU A 227 -5.03 7.17 0.13
C LEU A 227 -4.94 5.65 -0.12
N ARG A 228 -3.84 5.19 -0.71
CA ARG A 228 -3.55 3.77 -0.96
C ARG A 228 -3.62 2.98 0.35
N ASP A 229 -2.84 3.39 1.34
CA ASP A 229 -2.78 2.74 2.65
C ASP A 229 -4.17 2.67 3.31
N THR A 230 -4.96 3.75 3.23
CA THR A 230 -6.32 3.78 3.76
C THR A 230 -7.23 2.75 3.09
N ILE A 231 -7.20 2.64 1.75
CA ILE A 231 -8.02 1.69 0.99
C ILE A 231 -7.65 0.25 1.37
N VAL A 232 -6.35 -0.04 1.45
CA VAL A 232 -5.81 -1.38 1.79
C VAL A 232 -6.18 -1.78 3.21
N ILE A 233 -5.90 -0.91 4.19
CA ILE A 233 -6.21 -1.13 5.60
C ILE A 233 -7.71 -1.37 5.78
N MET A 234 -8.57 -0.56 5.14
CA MET A 234 -10.01 -0.74 5.19
C MET A 234 -10.45 -2.09 4.60
N GLY A 235 -9.91 -2.47 3.45
CA GLY A 235 -10.17 -3.77 2.81
C GLY A 235 -9.86 -4.95 3.74
N TYR A 236 -8.73 -4.90 4.45
CA TYR A 236 -8.34 -5.96 5.37
C TYR A 236 -9.14 -5.98 6.67
N ILE A 237 -9.51 -4.82 7.23
CA ILE A 237 -10.41 -4.75 8.39
C ILE A 237 -11.75 -5.43 8.04
N ILE A 238 -12.28 -5.13 6.85
CA ILE A 238 -13.54 -5.72 6.37
C ILE A 238 -13.38 -7.23 6.16
N ALA A 239 -12.26 -7.69 5.60
CA ALA A 239 -11.97 -9.11 5.46
C ALA A 239 -11.96 -9.85 6.82
N ILE A 240 -11.32 -9.26 7.85
CA ILE A 240 -11.30 -9.80 9.21
C ILE A 240 -12.70 -9.84 9.83
N ILE A 241 -13.48 -8.75 9.70
CA ILE A 241 -14.88 -8.70 10.17
C ILE A 241 -15.71 -9.78 9.47
N THR A 242 -15.50 -9.97 8.17
CA THR A 242 -16.18 -11.01 7.38
C THR A 242 -15.84 -12.41 7.89
N CYS A 243 -14.57 -12.70 8.20
CA CYS A 243 -14.15 -13.95 8.85
C CYS A 243 -14.83 -14.16 10.21
N GLY A 244 -14.83 -13.14 11.09
CA GLY A 244 -15.47 -13.23 12.40
C GLY A 244 -16.98 -13.48 12.29
N TRP A 245 -17.62 -12.79 11.34
CA TRP A 245 -19.04 -12.97 11.08
C TRP A 245 -19.35 -14.34 10.47
N ALA A 246 -18.45 -14.89 9.67
CA ALA A 246 -18.58 -16.24 9.12
C ALA A 246 -18.61 -17.31 10.23
N VAL A 247 -17.73 -17.17 11.23
CA VAL A 247 -17.73 -18.03 12.44
C VAL A 247 -19.02 -17.86 13.23
N PHE A 248 -19.45 -16.61 13.45
CA PHE A 248 -20.70 -16.30 14.15
C PHE A 248 -21.93 -16.88 13.43
N GLY A 249 -21.98 -16.79 12.10
CA GLY A 249 -23.04 -17.38 11.28
C GLY A 249 -23.10 -18.89 11.38
N LEU A 250 -21.95 -19.57 11.40
CA LEU A 250 -21.88 -21.00 11.64
C LEU A 250 -22.32 -21.41 13.05
N ALA A 251 -21.98 -20.62 14.07
CA ALA A 251 -22.34 -20.90 15.46
C ALA A 251 -23.85 -20.73 15.71
N ASN A 252 -24.44 -19.65 15.19
CA ASN A 252 -25.87 -19.38 15.38
C ASN A 252 -26.78 -20.20 14.48
N GLY A 253 -26.33 -20.52 13.26
CA GLY A 253 -27.13 -21.23 12.26
C GLY A 253 -28.39 -20.49 11.79
N LYS A 254 -28.55 -19.19 12.13
CA LYS A 254 -29.72 -18.40 11.77
C LYS A 254 -29.57 -17.78 10.38
N ALA A 255 -30.64 -17.81 9.58
CA ALA A 255 -30.66 -17.34 8.19
C ALA A 255 -30.23 -15.87 8.00
N TRP A 256 -30.64 -14.98 8.92
CA TRP A 256 -30.27 -13.55 8.87
C TRP A 256 -28.76 -13.31 9.02
N SER A 257 -28.05 -14.18 9.76
CA SER A 257 -26.60 -14.05 9.91
C SER A 257 -25.87 -14.38 8.60
N PHE A 258 -26.31 -15.41 7.88
CA PHE A 258 -25.79 -15.71 6.53
C PHE A 258 -26.17 -14.64 5.50
N MET A 259 -27.31 -13.97 5.67
CA MET A 259 -27.66 -12.81 4.83
C MET A 259 -26.64 -11.68 5.04
N PHE A 260 -26.34 -11.30 6.28
CA PHE A 260 -25.33 -10.28 6.54
C PHE A 260 -23.93 -10.71 6.05
N LEU A 261 -23.56 -11.98 6.20
CA LEU A 261 -22.31 -12.53 5.65
C LEU A 261 -22.22 -12.33 4.13
N SER A 262 -23.32 -12.49 3.40
CA SER A 262 -23.31 -12.28 1.95
C SER A 262 -23.03 -10.82 1.57
N TYR A 263 -23.55 -9.84 2.33
CA TYR A 263 -23.22 -8.42 2.11
C TYR A 263 -21.75 -8.12 2.42
N LEU A 264 -21.24 -8.60 3.55
CA LEU A 264 -19.84 -8.41 3.93
C LEU A 264 -18.88 -9.07 2.93
N SER A 265 -19.18 -10.29 2.49
CA SER A 265 -18.35 -11.00 1.50
C SER A 265 -18.31 -10.24 0.18
N LEU A 266 -19.48 -9.76 -0.30
CA LEU A 266 -19.54 -8.96 -1.52
C LEU A 266 -18.73 -7.68 -1.42
N LEU A 267 -18.86 -6.97 -0.29
CA LEU A 267 -18.14 -5.73 -0.03
C LEU A 267 -16.63 -5.97 0.06
N CYS A 268 -16.20 -7.06 0.71
CA CYS A 268 -14.81 -7.48 0.79
C CYS A 268 -14.21 -7.74 -0.61
N ILE A 269 -14.88 -8.52 -1.46
CA ILE A 269 -14.44 -8.79 -2.83
C ILE A 269 -14.34 -7.50 -3.66
N SER A 270 -15.31 -6.59 -3.48
CA SER A 270 -15.36 -5.35 -4.26
C SER A 270 -14.22 -4.40 -3.91
N ILE A 271 -13.93 -4.22 -2.62
CA ILE A 271 -12.82 -3.35 -2.18
C ILE A 271 -11.47 -3.94 -2.57
N THR A 272 -11.29 -5.26 -2.47
CA THR A 272 -10.03 -5.92 -2.84
C THR A 272 -9.75 -5.83 -4.35
N PHE A 273 -10.78 -5.98 -5.21
CA PHE A 273 -10.60 -5.73 -6.64
C PHE A 273 -10.36 -4.25 -6.98
N LEU A 274 -10.96 -3.32 -6.22
CA LEU A 274 -10.68 -1.90 -6.37
C LEU A 274 -9.21 -1.58 -6.00
N ALA A 275 -8.72 -2.13 -4.89
CA ALA A 275 -7.33 -1.97 -4.46
C ALA A 275 -6.35 -2.57 -5.49
N MET A 276 -6.66 -3.75 -6.03
CA MET A 276 -5.89 -4.35 -7.13
C MET A 276 -5.85 -3.45 -8.38
N GLY A 277 -6.97 -2.80 -8.71
CA GLY A 277 -7.03 -1.82 -9.82
C GLY A 277 -6.13 -0.59 -9.62
N LEU A 278 -5.74 -0.28 -8.38
CA LEU A 278 -4.81 0.78 -8.03
C LEU A 278 -3.35 0.28 -8.00
N HIS A 279 -3.11 -0.91 -7.45
CA HIS A 279 -1.75 -1.41 -7.26
C HIS A 279 -1.09 -1.95 -8.52
N VAL A 280 -1.86 -2.55 -9.44
CA VAL A 280 -1.30 -3.04 -10.71
C VAL A 280 -0.65 -1.90 -11.50
N PRO A 281 -1.31 -0.76 -11.78
CA PRO A 281 -0.67 0.36 -12.47
C PRO A 281 0.46 1.01 -11.67
N LEU A 282 0.35 1.06 -10.33
CA LEU A 282 1.43 1.57 -9.49
C LEU A 282 2.69 0.68 -9.57
N SER A 283 2.52 -0.63 -9.53
CA SER A 283 3.60 -1.61 -9.64
C SER A 283 4.24 -1.57 -11.04
N ALA A 284 3.43 -1.42 -12.07
CA ALA A 284 3.88 -1.20 -13.44
C ALA A 284 4.71 0.07 -13.58
N ALA A 285 4.17 1.22 -13.15
CA ALA A 285 4.87 2.50 -13.22
C ALA A 285 6.18 2.49 -12.41
N THR A 286 6.21 1.78 -11.28
CA THR A 286 7.44 1.65 -10.48
C THR A 286 8.48 0.79 -11.17
N SER A 287 8.07 -0.32 -11.81
CA SER A 287 8.97 -1.14 -12.63
C SER A 287 9.53 -0.32 -13.79
N ASP A 288 8.67 0.39 -14.53
CA ASP A 288 9.07 1.21 -15.67
C ASP A 288 10.02 2.35 -15.24
N LEU A 289 9.83 2.91 -14.03
CA LEU A 289 10.74 3.88 -13.41
C LEU A 289 12.09 3.25 -13.10
N CYS A 290 12.12 2.08 -12.44
CA CYS A 290 13.35 1.38 -12.11
C CYS A 290 14.13 0.97 -13.37
N ASP A 291 13.46 0.45 -14.40
CA ASP A 291 14.09 0.14 -15.68
C ASP A 291 14.70 1.40 -16.34
N SER A 292 14.03 2.55 -16.22
CA SER A 292 14.53 3.84 -16.69
C SER A 292 15.75 4.32 -15.90
N LEU A 293 15.77 4.09 -14.58
CA LEU A 293 16.91 4.40 -13.72
C LEU A 293 18.12 3.54 -14.08
N ASP A 294 17.92 2.24 -14.28
CA ASP A 294 18.94 1.30 -14.69
C ASP A 294 19.56 1.71 -16.03
N GLN A 295 18.72 2.04 -17.00
CA GLN A 295 19.17 2.53 -18.31
C GLN A 295 20.04 3.80 -18.17
N TYR A 296 19.65 4.73 -17.31
CA TYR A 296 20.44 5.94 -17.06
C TYR A 296 21.79 5.62 -16.40
N VAL A 297 21.80 4.76 -15.38
CA VAL A 297 23.02 4.36 -14.68
C VAL A 297 24.01 3.70 -15.64
N GLU A 298 23.53 2.82 -16.52
CA GLU A 298 24.35 2.09 -17.49
C GLU A 298 24.85 2.98 -18.65
N THR A 299 23.95 3.77 -19.26
CA THR A 299 24.25 4.51 -20.49
C THR A 299 24.73 5.94 -20.25
N GLY A 300 24.40 6.53 -19.10
CA GLY A 300 24.59 7.95 -18.80
C GLY A 300 23.66 8.90 -19.58
N VAL A 301 22.70 8.38 -20.35
CA VAL A 301 21.80 9.18 -21.18
C VAL A 301 20.52 9.47 -20.39
N PRO A 302 20.21 10.74 -20.06
CA PRO A 302 19.01 11.08 -19.30
C PRO A 302 17.74 10.73 -20.09
N THR A 303 16.77 10.15 -19.39
CA THR A 303 15.43 9.86 -19.93
C THR A 303 14.56 11.12 -19.95
N VAL A 304 13.40 11.06 -20.59
CA VAL A 304 12.48 12.21 -20.74
C VAL A 304 12.06 12.78 -19.39
N TRP A 305 11.59 11.92 -18.48
CA TRP A 305 11.16 12.31 -17.14
C TRP A 305 12.28 12.90 -16.28
N MET A 306 13.52 12.44 -16.50
CA MET A 306 14.66 12.97 -15.75
C MET A 306 14.91 14.42 -16.08
N ASN A 307 14.76 14.86 -17.33
CA ASN A 307 14.98 16.25 -17.70
C ASN A 307 14.00 17.21 -16.99
N GLU A 308 12.83 16.73 -16.62
CA GLU A 308 11.82 17.52 -15.89
C GLU A 308 12.24 17.72 -14.41
N TRP A 309 12.75 16.66 -13.78
CA TRP A 309 13.08 16.67 -12.35
C TRP A 309 14.51 17.13 -12.09
N PHE A 310 15.42 16.81 -13.01
CA PHE A 310 16.84 17.09 -13.02
C PHE A 310 17.21 17.55 -14.44
N ASP A 311 17.14 18.86 -14.70
CA ASP A 311 17.59 19.45 -15.97
C ASP A 311 19.13 19.32 -16.08
N CYS A 312 19.55 18.11 -16.46
CA CYS A 312 20.92 17.65 -16.56
C CYS A 312 21.41 17.62 -18.01
N GLN A 313 20.65 18.19 -18.95
CA GLN A 313 21.19 18.45 -20.26
C GLN A 313 22.36 19.43 -20.15
N ASP A 314 23.25 19.35 -21.13
CA ASP A 314 24.49 20.12 -21.20
C ASP A 314 24.16 21.63 -21.30
N ASN A 315 23.81 22.22 -20.17
CA ASN A 315 23.34 23.57 -20.07
C ASN A 315 24.59 24.43 -20.12
N SER A 316 24.92 24.88 -21.32
CA SER A 316 26.09 25.75 -21.56
C SER A 316 26.17 26.93 -20.58
N THR A 317 25.03 27.35 -20.01
CA THR A 317 24.97 28.37 -18.96
C THR A 317 25.49 27.86 -17.60
N VAL A 318 25.08 26.66 -17.17
CA VAL A 318 25.57 26.02 -15.93
C VAL A 318 27.05 25.70 -16.04
N ASN A 319 27.50 25.18 -17.18
CA ASN A 319 28.92 24.89 -17.42
C ASN A 319 29.76 26.17 -17.38
N LYS A 320 29.30 27.27 -18.00
CA LYS A 320 29.98 28.57 -17.89
C LYS A 320 30.02 29.09 -16.46
N ALA A 321 28.93 28.92 -15.70
CA ALA A 321 28.88 29.30 -14.29
C ALA A 321 29.88 28.48 -13.45
N PHE A 322 30.01 27.18 -13.73
CA PHE A 322 31.00 26.31 -13.11
C PHE A 322 32.44 26.71 -13.49
N GLU A 323 32.75 26.84 -14.78
CA GLU A 323 34.07 27.25 -15.28
C GLU A 323 34.52 28.58 -14.66
N TYR A 324 33.60 29.55 -14.56
CA TYR A 324 33.85 30.81 -13.88
C TYR A 324 34.17 30.61 -12.40
N SER A 325 33.39 29.79 -11.70
CA SER A 325 33.62 29.48 -10.27
C SER A 325 34.95 28.78 -10.03
N GLU A 326 35.30 27.81 -10.88
CA GLU A 326 36.57 27.09 -10.85
C GLU A 326 37.75 28.05 -11.08
N LEU A 327 37.64 28.95 -12.05
CA LEU A 327 38.66 29.95 -12.34
C LEU A 327 38.88 30.90 -11.16
N GLU A 328 37.82 31.43 -10.53
CA GLU A 328 37.96 32.31 -9.36
C GLU A 328 38.52 31.58 -8.15
N ILE A 329 38.15 30.31 -7.93
CA ILE A 329 38.69 29.52 -6.83
C ILE A 329 40.16 29.14 -7.09
N ASN A 330 40.56 28.89 -8.34
CA ASN A 330 41.98 28.69 -8.70
C ASN A 330 42.81 29.95 -8.44
N LYS A 331 42.31 31.14 -8.76
CA LYS A 331 42.97 32.40 -8.39
C LYS A 331 43.15 32.53 -6.87
N LEU A 332 42.13 32.14 -6.10
CA LEU A 332 42.19 32.16 -4.63
C LEU A 332 43.23 31.16 -4.10
N LEU A 333 43.30 29.95 -4.67
CA LEU A 333 44.33 28.97 -4.33
C LEU A 333 45.73 29.47 -4.68
N ASP A 334 45.93 30.06 -5.85
CA ASP A 334 47.22 30.60 -6.27
C ASP A 334 47.70 31.72 -5.35
N MET A 335 46.78 32.59 -4.92
CA MET A 335 47.09 33.63 -3.94
C MET A 335 47.47 33.04 -2.59
N LEU A 336 46.73 32.03 -2.12
CA LEU A 336 47.03 31.31 -0.88
C LEU A 336 48.40 30.62 -0.94
N ASN A 337 48.70 29.98 -2.07
CA ASN A 337 49.97 29.31 -2.31
C ASN A 337 51.17 30.25 -2.31
N LYS A 338 51.01 31.50 -2.76
CA LYS A 338 52.05 32.53 -2.65
C LYS A 338 52.36 32.83 -1.18
N PHE A 339 51.34 33.05 -0.35
CA PHE A 339 51.51 33.27 1.09
C PHE A 339 52.13 32.06 1.79
N THR A 340 51.65 30.84 1.52
CA THR A 340 52.16 29.64 2.18
C THR A 340 53.59 29.29 1.75
N LEU A 341 53.95 29.56 0.50
CA LEU A 341 55.31 29.34 0.01
C LEU A 341 56.28 30.33 0.64
N GLU A 342 55.91 31.60 0.72
CA GLU A 342 56.75 32.66 1.29
C GLU A 342 56.93 32.51 2.82
N LEU A 343 55.85 32.21 3.54
CA LEU A 343 55.85 32.19 5.01
C LEU A 343 56.20 30.82 5.61
N ALA A 344 55.88 29.73 4.90
CA ALA A 344 55.98 28.38 5.44
C ALA A 344 56.69 27.38 4.52
N GLY A 345 57.12 27.78 3.31
CA GLY A 345 57.81 26.90 2.37
C GLY A 345 56.94 25.74 1.85
N MET A 346 55.61 25.90 1.86
CA MET A 346 54.66 24.84 1.47
C MET A 346 53.73 25.31 0.34
N THR A 347 53.27 24.37 -0.48
CA THR A 347 52.24 24.59 -1.49
C THR A 347 51.12 23.55 -1.34
N PHE A 348 49.92 23.95 -1.73
CA PHE A 348 48.71 23.16 -1.64
C PHE A 348 48.04 23.03 -3.02
N THR A 349 47.26 21.99 -3.14
CA THR A 349 46.44 21.61 -4.29
C THR A 349 45.02 21.38 -3.78
N MET A 350 44.03 21.33 -4.68
CA MET A 350 42.63 21.07 -4.31
C MET A 350 42.44 19.80 -3.47
N THR A 351 43.29 18.79 -3.64
CA THR A 351 43.18 17.50 -2.94
C THR A 351 43.81 17.50 -1.55
N ASN A 352 44.78 18.37 -1.28
CA ASN A 352 45.51 18.39 0.01
C ASN A 352 45.30 19.66 0.85
N ILE A 353 44.51 20.62 0.34
CA ILE A 353 44.25 21.91 1.02
C ILE A 353 43.64 21.74 2.41
N THR A 354 42.91 20.64 2.66
CA THR A 354 42.32 20.31 3.96
C THR A 354 43.36 20.10 5.07
N LYS A 355 44.64 19.88 4.72
CA LYS A 355 45.74 19.79 5.68
C LYS A 355 46.23 21.16 6.17
N LEU A 356 45.90 22.23 5.45
CA LEU A 356 46.26 23.59 5.86
C LEU A 356 45.45 24.00 7.09
N ASN A 357 46.10 24.64 8.05
CA ASN A 357 45.42 25.31 9.16
C ASN A 357 45.59 26.82 8.99
N ILE A 358 44.55 27.50 8.51
CA ILE A 358 44.56 28.96 8.26
C ILE A 358 44.95 29.73 9.51
N ASN A 359 44.52 29.31 10.71
CA ASN A 359 44.86 30.02 11.94
C ASN A 359 46.36 29.93 12.27
N LYS A 360 47.01 28.80 11.97
CA LYS A 360 48.47 28.68 12.12
C LYS A 360 49.20 29.54 11.09
N LEU A 361 48.72 29.57 9.86
CA LEU A 361 49.29 30.40 8.81
C LEU A 361 49.17 31.89 9.16
N ARG A 362 48.00 32.33 9.66
CA ARG A 362 47.72 33.70 10.07
C ARG A 362 48.71 34.25 11.10
N VAL A 363 49.18 33.42 12.03
CA VAL A 363 50.19 33.82 13.04
C VAL A 363 51.56 34.11 12.43
N LEU A 364 51.85 33.55 11.25
CA LEU A 364 53.11 33.78 10.53
C LEU A 364 53.05 35.02 9.62
N VAL A 365 51.86 35.57 9.37
CA VAL A 365 51.67 36.72 8.47
C VAL A 365 52.21 37.99 9.15
N PRO A 366 53.07 38.78 8.46
CA PRO A 366 53.51 40.08 8.95
C PRO A 366 52.34 41.01 9.27
N ILE A 367 52.48 41.83 10.32
CA ILE A 367 51.39 42.70 10.83
C ILE A 367 50.86 43.64 9.73
N ASP A 368 51.71 44.14 8.85
CA ASP A 368 51.37 45.01 7.72
C ASP A 368 50.58 44.31 6.60
N GLN A 369 50.65 42.97 6.52
CA GLN A 369 49.89 42.17 5.56
C GLN A 369 48.66 41.50 6.17
N LEU A 370 48.46 41.59 7.49
CA LEU A 370 47.41 40.88 8.21
C LEU A 370 46.01 41.30 7.76
N ASP A 371 45.78 42.59 7.53
CA ASP A 371 44.49 43.10 7.05
C ASP A 371 44.16 42.58 5.65
N LEU A 372 45.16 42.51 4.75
CA LEU A 372 44.99 41.96 3.41
C LEU A 372 44.70 40.46 3.48
N PHE A 373 45.45 39.73 4.31
CA PHE A 373 45.24 38.30 4.52
C PHE A 373 43.82 38.02 5.05
N ASP A 374 43.39 38.70 6.11
CA ASP A 374 42.08 38.51 6.72
C ASP A 374 40.93 38.96 5.79
N SER A 375 41.18 39.90 4.88
CA SER A 375 40.20 40.32 3.86
C SER A 375 39.96 39.27 2.77
N LYS A 376 40.99 38.49 2.42
CA LYS A 376 40.93 37.50 1.32
C LYS A 376 40.67 36.07 1.84
N PHE A 377 41.28 35.72 2.98
CA PHE A 377 41.24 34.40 3.57
C PHE A 377 40.51 34.43 4.91
N ASN A 378 39.40 33.70 4.97
CA ASN A 378 38.63 33.50 6.20
C ASN A 378 38.61 32.02 6.57
N MET A 379 37.93 31.68 7.68
CA MET A 379 37.86 30.30 8.15
C MET A 379 37.22 29.33 7.14
N HIS A 380 36.42 29.84 6.20
CA HIS A 380 35.72 29.05 5.17
C HIS A 380 36.48 28.95 3.86
N THR A 381 37.61 29.65 3.68
CA THR A 381 38.35 29.60 2.41
C THR A 381 38.80 28.17 2.05
N ILE A 382 39.26 27.39 3.03
CA ILE A 382 39.60 25.97 2.81
C ILE A 382 38.36 25.16 2.39
N ASP A 383 37.22 25.41 3.03
CA ASP A 383 35.97 24.71 2.71
C ASP A 383 35.50 25.03 1.28
N VAL A 384 35.62 26.29 0.84
CA VAL A 384 35.29 26.70 -0.53
C VAL A 384 36.21 26.02 -1.55
N ILE A 385 37.53 26.07 -1.34
CA ILE A 385 38.51 25.47 -2.25
C ILE A 385 38.28 23.95 -2.34
N SER A 386 38.06 23.28 -1.21
CA SER A 386 37.79 21.84 -1.18
C SER A 386 36.39 21.44 -1.68
N SER A 387 35.49 22.40 -1.92
CA SER A 387 34.17 22.16 -2.49
C SER A 387 34.15 22.12 -4.02
N ILE A 388 35.23 22.47 -4.72
CA ILE A 388 35.30 22.42 -6.20
C ILE A 388 34.93 21.05 -6.77
N PRO A 389 35.47 19.92 -6.29
CA PRO A 389 35.08 18.61 -6.79
C PRO A 389 33.58 18.35 -6.61
N LYS A 390 32.99 18.78 -5.49
CA LYS A 390 31.54 18.69 -5.26
C LYS A 390 30.77 19.57 -6.22
N LEU A 391 31.23 20.78 -6.48
CA LEU A 391 30.59 21.69 -7.43
C LEU A 391 30.64 21.13 -8.85
N LYS A 392 31.77 20.53 -9.25
CA LYS A 392 31.91 19.82 -10.52
C LYS A 392 30.94 18.65 -10.60
N HIS A 393 30.82 17.88 -9.52
CA HIS A 393 29.89 16.76 -9.40
C HIS A 393 28.43 17.20 -9.54
N ILE A 394 28.08 18.38 -9.00
CA ILE A 394 26.74 18.97 -9.17
C ILE A 394 26.54 19.49 -10.60
N ALA A 395 27.51 20.22 -11.14
CA ALA A 395 27.43 20.82 -12.47
C ALA A 395 27.39 19.80 -13.60
N SER A 396 28.10 18.67 -13.45
CA SER A 396 28.09 17.55 -14.40
C SER A 396 26.94 16.57 -14.19
N CYS A 397 26.06 16.82 -13.22
CA CYS A 397 25.00 15.91 -12.79
C CYS A 397 25.45 14.51 -12.35
N GLU A 398 26.73 14.30 -12.08
CA GLU A 398 27.25 13.02 -11.56
C GLU A 398 26.62 12.70 -10.19
N TYR A 399 26.23 13.71 -9.41
CA TYR A 399 25.47 13.51 -8.16
C TYR A 399 24.09 12.86 -8.34
N VAL A 400 23.45 13.07 -9.48
CA VAL A 400 22.18 12.44 -9.82
C VAL A 400 22.42 10.95 -10.10
N LYS A 401 23.51 10.62 -10.77
CA LYS A 401 23.93 9.24 -11.00
C LYS A 401 24.25 8.51 -9.70
N ASP A 402 25.01 9.11 -8.80
CA ASP A 402 25.31 8.54 -7.48
C ASP A 402 24.03 8.32 -6.65
N PHE A 403 23.10 9.28 -6.71
CA PHE A 403 21.80 9.14 -6.08
C PHE A 403 21.03 7.95 -6.66
N PHE A 404 20.97 7.83 -7.99
CA PHE A 404 20.24 6.73 -8.64
C PHE A 404 20.87 5.36 -8.43
N LEU A 405 22.20 5.27 -8.36
CA LEU A 405 22.88 4.04 -7.94
C LEU A 405 22.45 3.62 -6.53
N THR A 406 22.45 4.57 -5.59
CA THR A 406 21.99 4.32 -4.22
C THR A 406 20.52 3.89 -4.20
N VAL A 407 19.69 4.54 -5.01
CA VAL A 407 18.26 4.29 -5.06
C VAL A 407 17.91 2.93 -5.67
N GLN A 408 18.58 2.59 -6.77
CA GLN A 408 18.43 1.31 -7.46
C GLN A 408 18.71 0.17 -6.47
N ASP A 409 19.85 0.22 -5.79
CA ASP A 409 20.30 -0.82 -4.86
C ASP A 409 19.41 -0.93 -3.60
N GLU A 410 18.88 0.19 -3.09
CA GLU A 410 18.17 0.20 -1.79
C GLU A 410 16.64 0.09 -1.89
N TYR A 411 16.02 0.44 -3.03
CA TYR A 411 14.57 0.62 -3.11
C TYR A 411 13.89 -0.18 -4.23
N CYS A 412 14.46 -0.29 -5.42
CA CYS A 412 13.74 -0.83 -6.59
C CYS A 412 13.28 -2.29 -6.40
N ASP A 413 14.20 -3.19 -6.03
CA ASP A 413 13.89 -4.60 -5.82
C ASP A 413 12.84 -4.81 -4.72
N ASP A 414 13.02 -4.12 -3.58
CA ASP A 414 12.12 -4.21 -2.44
C ASP A 414 10.71 -3.71 -2.78
N ILE A 415 10.59 -2.59 -3.51
CA ILE A 415 9.28 -2.04 -3.87
C ILE A 415 8.57 -2.95 -4.87
N ILE A 416 9.27 -3.45 -5.90
CA ILE A 416 8.69 -4.33 -6.92
C ILE A 416 8.25 -5.65 -6.29
N GLU A 417 9.12 -6.28 -5.50
CA GLU A 417 8.81 -7.56 -4.86
C GLU A 417 7.60 -7.43 -3.92
N ASN A 418 7.58 -6.41 -3.07
CA ASN A 418 6.48 -6.23 -2.12
C ASN A 418 5.19 -5.73 -2.80
N SER A 419 5.26 -4.96 -3.90
CA SER A 419 4.09 -4.63 -4.70
C SER A 419 3.45 -5.88 -5.32
N ASN A 420 4.28 -6.81 -5.82
CA ASN A 420 3.79 -8.09 -6.34
C ASN A 420 3.14 -8.94 -5.24
N ARG A 421 3.76 -9.04 -4.06
CA ARG A 421 3.18 -9.74 -2.90
C ARG A 421 1.85 -9.12 -2.46
N LEU A 422 1.75 -7.79 -2.52
CA LEU A 422 0.51 -7.06 -2.22
C LEU A 422 -0.61 -7.44 -3.20
N ILE A 423 -0.34 -7.42 -4.51
CA ILE A 423 -1.31 -7.83 -5.55
C ILE A 423 -1.73 -9.29 -5.36
N ILE A 424 -0.78 -10.20 -5.10
CA ILE A 424 -1.08 -11.62 -4.82
C ILE A 424 -2.02 -11.74 -3.61
N SER A 425 -1.79 -10.96 -2.55
CA SER A 425 -2.64 -10.98 -1.36
C SER A 425 -4.10 -10.60 -1.67
N GLU A 426 -4.30 -9.62 -2.55
CA GLU A 426 -5.62 -9.13 -2.95
C GLU A 426 -6.34 -10.15 -3.82
N ILE A 427 -5.63 -10.79 -4.75
CA ILE A 427 -6.16 -11.89 -5.56
C ILE A 427 -6.59 -13.05 -4.67
N LEU A 428 -5.74 -13.46 -3.71
CA LEU A 428 -6.04 -14.55 -2.78
C LEU A 428 -7.32 -14.28 -1.97
N ILE A 429 -7.46 -13.08 -1.40
CA ILE A 429 -8.64 -12.69 -0.62
C ILE A 429 -9.88 -12.61 -1.53
N SER A 430 -9.77 -12.00 -2.71
CA SER A 430 -10.88 -11.84 -3.65
C SER A 430 -11.42 -13.19 -4.11
N VAL A 431 -10.53 -14.07 -4.57
CA VAL A 431 -10.90 -15.38 -5.14
C VAL A 431 -11.49 -16.29 -4.07
N ILE A 432 -10.95 -16.28 -2.84
CA ILE A 432 -11.45 -17.18 -1.80
C ILE A 432 -12.82 -16.78 -1.24
N TRP A 433 -13.18 -15.49 -1.30
CA TRP A 433 -14.48 -15.02 -0.84
C TRP A 433 -15.61 -15.20 -1.87
N ILE A 434 -15.33 -15.39 -3.16
CA ILE A 434 -16.36 -15.72 -4.17
C ILE A 434 -17.19 -16.97 -3.76
N PRO A 435 -16.59 -18.14 -3.45
CA PRO A 435 -17.36 -19.28 -2.98
C PRO A 435 -17.99 -19.04 -1.61
N GLY A 436 -17.37 -18.23 -0.74
CA GLY A 436 -17.93 -17.80 0.55
C GLY A 436 -19.23 -17.01 0.39
N PHE A 437 -19.26 -16.09 -0.59
CA PHE A 437 -20.45 -15.31 -0.96
C PHE A 437 -21.57 -16.21 -1.49
N ILE A 438 -21.26 -17.08 -2.45
CA ILE A 438 -22.23 -18.04 -3.03
C ILE A 438 -22.81 -18.93 -1.92
N PHE A 439 -21.95 -19.42 -1.02
CA PHE A 439 -22.36 -20.22 0.12
C PHE A 439 -23.32 -19.44 1.03
N ALA A 440 -22.98 -18.20 1.39
CA ALA A 440 -23.81 -17.34 2.22
C ALA A 440 -25.19 -17.09 1.58
N LEU A 441 -25.25 -16.88 0.26
CA LEU A 441 -26.51 -16.75 -0.48
C LEU A 441 -27.39 -18.00 -0.42
N ILE A 442 -26.80 -19.20 -0.56
CA ILE A 442 -27.53 -20.47 -0.51
C ILE A 442 -28.06 -20.74 0.91
N TYR A 443 -27.22 -20.55 1.92
CA TYR A 443 -27.54 -20.91 3.32
C TYR A 443 -28.48 -19.95 4.03
N SER A 444 -28.57 -18.73 3.52
CA SER A 444 -29.46 -17.71 4.05
C SER A 444 -30.93 -17.90 3.61
N LYS A 445 -31.22 -18.89 2.76
CA LYS A 445 -32.60 -19.25 2.40
C LYS A 445 -33.30 -19.88 3.60
N ASP A 446 -34.28 -19.17 4.15
CA ASP A 446 -35.04 -19.64 5.28
C ASP A 446 -35.81 -20.91 4.89
N LYS A 447 -35.61 -21.99 5.64
CA LYS A 447 -36.20 -23.27 5.30
C LYS A 447 -37.66 -23.24 5.73
N LYS A 448 -38.57 -22.86 4.82
CA LYS A 448 -40.01 -22.91 5.05
C LYS A 448 -40.36 -24.30 5.59
N ILE A 449 -40.81 -24.34 6.84
CA ILE A 449 -41.34 -25.55 7.47
C ILE A 449 -42.65 -25.83 6.73
N ASP A 450 -42.71 -26.91 5.95
CA ASP A 450 -43.93 -27.30 5.27
C ASP A 450 -45.04 -27.52 6.32
N PRO A 451 -46.15 -26.74 6.28
CA PRO A 451 -47.19 -26.80 7.30
C PRO A 451 -47.99 -28.12 7.28
N LYS A 452 -47.76 -29.00 6.29
CA LYS A 452 -48.47 -30.28 6.16
C LYS A 452 -48.16 -31.28 7.28
N ASP A 453 -47.07 -31.11 8.02
CA ASP A 453 -46.71 -32.02 9.11
C ASP A 453 -47.35 -31.67 10.47
N THR A 454 -48.03 -30.52 10.59
CA THR A 454 -48.60 -30.07 11.87
C THR A 454 -50.04 -30.56 12.07
N ASN A 455 -50.77 -30.92 11.01
CA ASN A 455 -52.21 -31.21 11.08
C ASN A 455 -52.59 -32.68 11.39
N ASN A 456 -51.64 -33.61 11.48
CA ASN A 456 -51.94 -35.03 11.68
C ASN A 456 -51.91 -35.50 13.15
N ASN A 457 -51.81 -34.59 14.13
CA ASN A 457 -51.60 -35.00 15.53
C ASN A 457 -52.62 -34.45 16.55
N THR A 458 -53.77 -33.94 16.09
CA THR A 458 -54.77 -33.32 16.98
C THR A 458 -56.07 -34.13 17.16
N ASN A 459 -56.22 -35.31 16.53
CA ASN A 459 -57.52 -36.02 16.54
C ASN A 459 -57.65 -37.26 17.45
N ASN A 460 -56.75 -37.50 18.42
CA ASN A 460 -56.78 -38.76 19.19
C ASN A 460 -57.01 -38.66 20.71
N ASN A 461 -57.39 -37.53 21.30
CA ASN A 461 -57.70 -37.46 22.74
C ASN A 461 -59.04 -36.77 23.03
N SER A 462 -60.12 -37.46 22.68
CA SER A 462 -61.42 -37.31 23.33
C SER A 462 -61.96 -38.72 23.52
N ASP A 463 -61.80 -39.26 24.73
CA ASP A 463 -62.65 -40.28 25.38
C ASP A 463 -61.84 -41.10 26.39
N THR A 464 -61.71 -40.61 27.63
CA THR A 464 -61.83 -41.49 28.81
C THR A 464 -62.11 -40.66 30.06
N ALA A 465 -63.40 -40.56 30.40
CA ALA A 465 -63.84 -40.31 31.76
C ALA A 465 -63.84 -41.64 32.53
N SER A 466 -63.20 -41.70 33.70
CA SER A 466 -63.57 -42.65 34.75
C SER A 466 -63.02 -42.22 36.11
N ASN A 467 -63.95 -42.20 37.05
CA ASN A 467 -63.87 -42.04 38.50
C ASN A 467 -62.65 -42.66 39.20
N GLY A 468 -62.23 -42.04 40.31
CA GLY A 468 -61.33 -42.68 41.27
C GLY A 468 -60.99 -41.81 42.47
N SER A 469 -61.91 -41.75 43.44
CA SER A 469 -61.67 -41.38 44.84
C SER A 469 -60.51 -42.20 45.43
N SER A 470 -59.59 -41.56 46.16
CA SER A 470 -59.28 -41.85 47.57
C SER A 470 -58.08 -41.03 48.06
N THR A 471 -58.31 -40.39 49.19
CA THR A 471 -57.36 -39.87 50.19
C THR A 471 -56.22 -40.83 50.53
N GLU A 472 -54.98 -40.33 50.65
CA GLU A 472 -54.19 -40.53 51.87
C GLU A 472 -52.99 -39.56 52.00
N ASN A 473 -52.74 -39.20 53.25
CA ASN A 473 -51.70 -38.32 53.76
C ASN A 473 -50.28 -38.80 53.43
N MET A 474 -49.27 -37.90 53.37
CA MET A 474 -48.12 -37.94 54.30
C MET A 474 -47.11 -36.79 54.07
N VAL A 475 -46.96 -35.97 55.11
CA VAL A 475 -45.70 -35.49 55.74
C VAL A 475 -44.67 -34.71 54.91
N ILE A 476 -44.56 -33.44 55.31
CA ILE A 476 -43.45 -32.51 55.18
C ILE A 476 -42.22 -33.02 55.94
N PRO A 477 -40.99 -32.82 55.42
CA PRO A 477 -39.90 -32.45 56.31
C PRO A 477 -39.32 -31.09 55.91
N VAL A 478 -39.39 -30.21 56.90
CA VAL A 478 -38.52 -29.06 57.11
C VAL A 478 -37.08 -29.56 57.18
N ASN A 479 -36.15 -28.88 56.50
CA ASN A 479 -34.80 -28.80 57.04
C ASN A 479 -34.18 -27.44 56.74
N ASN A 480 -33.76 -26.80 57.83
CA ASN A 480 -33.02 -25.55 57.93
C ASN A 480 -31.52 -25.83 58.06
N SER A 481 -30.71 -24.78 57.85
CA SER A 481 -29.28 -24.59 58.16
C SER A 481 -28.29 -25.31 57.24
N HIS A 482 -27.23 -24.67 56.74
CA HIS A 482 -26.37 -23.64 57.35
C HIS A 482 -26.00 -22.51 56.39
#